data_AF-A0A6S6RXP1-F1
#
_entry.id   AF-A0A6S6RXP1-F1
#
_cell.length_a   1.000
_cell.length_b   1.000
_cell.length_c   1.000
_cell.angle_alpha   90.00
_cell.angle_beta   90.00
_cell.angle_gamma   90.00
#
_symmetry.space_group_name_H-M   'P 1'
#
loop_
_entity.id
_entity.type
_entity.pdbx_description
1 polymer ?
#
loop_
_entity_poly.entity_id
_entity_poly.type
_entity_poly.pdbx_seq_one_letter_code
_entity_poly.pdbx_strand_id
1 'polypeptide(L)'
;MVSIGKIADIYPNVGITKQMKATGIEALFAASLEEIKKAADNTIVFTNFVDFDSSYGHRRDVAGYAAELALFDTLLPEMLALIENGDVLIITADHGCDPTWPGTDHTRENILILIYGPKVKPGKLGHLQTFSDIGQTVAQYFDLSPMAYGKTL
;
A
#
# COMPACT_ATOMS: atom_id res chain seq x y z
N MET A 1 7.80 3.87 -11.93
CA MET A 1 7.10 3.94 -10.62
C MET A 1 7.89 4.82 -9.66
N VAL A 2 7.21 5.67 -8.89
CA VAL A 2 7.77 6.40 -7.76
C VAL A 2 7.69 5.52 -6.52
N SER A 3 8.83 5.15 -5.95
CA SER A 3 8.90 4.32 -4.73
C SER A 3 9.15 5.20 -3.51
N ILE A 4 8.38 5.01 -2.44
CA ILE A 4 8.50 5.75 -1.18
C ILE A 4 8.77 4.76 -0.04
N GLY A 5 9.77 5.07 0.80
CA GLY A 5 10.18 4.22 1.91
C GLY A 5 10.96 3.00 1.43
N LYS A 6 10.55 1.79 1.86
CA LYS A 6 11.28 0.54 1.61
C LYS A 6 11.08 -0.09 0.24
N ILE A 7 10.15 0.42 -0.57
CA ILE A 7 9.78 -0.20 -1.86
C ILE A 7 10.99 -0.41 -2.79
N ALA A 8 11.93 0.54 -2.86
CA ALA A 8 13.13 0.37 -3.70
C ALA A 8 14.06 -0.75 -3.26
N ASP A 9 14.15 -0.98 -1.96
CA ASP A 9 14.95 -2.05 -1.37
C ASP A 9 14.25 -3.42 -1.54
N ILE A 10 12.90 -3.44 -1.53
CA ILE A 10 12.07 -4.65 -1.73
C ILE A 10 12.11 -5.13 -3.19
N TYR A 11 12.13 -4.21 -4.17
CA TYR A 11 12.12 -4.54 -5.60
C TYR A 11 13.49 -4.37 -6.29
N PRO A 12 14.62 -4.46 -5.58
CA PRO A 12 15.96 -4.04 -6.00
C PRO A 12 16.04 -3.00 -7.14
N ASN A 13 15.33 -1.87 -7.03
CA ASN A 13 15.22 -0.82 -8.06
C ASN A 13 14.62 -1.22 -9.44
N VAL A 14 14.07 -2.42 -9.60
CA VAL A 14 13.41 -2.87 -10.83
C VAL A 14 12.11 -2.10 -11.03
N GLY A 15 11.95 -1.44 -12.19
CA GLY A 15 10.75 -0.66 -12.54
C GLY A 15 10.60 0.69 -11.82
N ILE A 16 11.62 1.11 -11.06
CA ILE A 16 11.61 2.35 -10.30
C ILE A 16 12.23 3.48 -11.11
N THR A 17 11.48 4.56 -11.26
CA THR A 17 11.88 5.76 -12.00
C THR A 17 12.30 6.88 -11.06
N LYS A 18 11.84 6.85 -9.81
CA LYS A 18 12.18 7.81 -8.76
C LYS A 18 12.07 7.15 -7.39
N GLN A 19 13.05 7.39 -6.52
CA GLN A 19 13.06 6.89 -5.14
C GLN A 19 13.00 8.07 -4.16
N MET A 20 12.07 7.99 -3.22
CA MET A 20 11.94 8.90 -2.09
C MET A 20 12.18 8.14 -0.79
N LYS A 21 13.11 8.63 0.04
CA LYS A 21 13.37 8.08 1.36
C LYS A 21 12.56 8.86 2.40
N ALA A 22 11.81 8.14 3.21
CA ALA A 22 11.10 8.65 4.36
C ALA A 22 10.99 7.52 5.40
N THR A 23 10.77 7.90 6.67
CA THR A 23 10.70 6.97 7.80
C THR A 23 9.75 7.56 8.83
N GLY A 24 8.93 6.72 9.46
CA GLY A 24 7.79 7.19 10.25
C GLY A 24 6.59 7.48 9.38
N ILE A 25 5.41 7.15 9.89
CA ILE A 25 4.13 7.30 9.18
C ILE A 25 3.89 8.71 8.66
N GLU A 26 4.15 9.74 9.47
CA GLU A 26 3.90 11.14 9.07
C GLU A 26 4.77 11.54 7.86
N ALA A 27 6.05 11.19 7.87
CA ALA A 27 6.96 11.51 6.77
C ALA A 27 6.64 10.69 5.51
N LEU A 28 6.29 9.41 5.68
CA LEU A 28 5.86 8.54 4.57
C LEU A 28 4.56 9.05 3.94
N PHE A 29 3.62 9.49 4.78
CA PHE A 29 2.34 10.04 4.32
C PHE A 29 2.55 11.39 3.62
N ALA A 30 3.32 12.30 4.21
CA ALA A 30 3.65 13.59 3.60
C ALA A 30 4.35 13.42 2.24
N ALA A 31 5.32 12.52 2.15
CA ALA A 31 5.98 12.19 0.88
C ALA A 31 4.99 11.60 -0.14
N SER A 32 4.04 10.77 0.32
CA SER A 32 3.00 10.22 -0.55
C SER A 32 2.11 11.33 -1.12
N LEU A 33 1.63 12.25 -0.28
CA LEU A 33 0.81 13.38 -0.72
C LEU A 33 1.58 14.28 -1.70
N GLU A 34 2.85 14.54 -1.44
CA GLU A 34 3.71 15.34 -2.31
C GLU A 34 3.88 14.69 -3.69
N GLU A 35 4.12 13.39 -3.74
CA GLU A 35 4.32 12.67 -5.00
C GLU A 35 3.01 12.43 -5.75
N ILE A 36 1.89 12.24 -5.06
CA ILE A 36 0.55 12.22 -5.68
C ILE A 36 0.28 13.56 -6.38
N LYS A 37 0.51 14.69 -5.71
CA LYS A 37 0.30 16.05 -6.29
C LYS A 37 1.20 16.35 -7.50
N LYS A 38 2.35 15.68 -7.61
CA LYS A 38 3.31 15.83 -8.72
C LYS A 38 3.16 14.77 -9.81
N ALA A 39 2.36 13.73 -9.56
CA ALA A 39 2.21 12.62 -10.48
C ALA A 39 1.62 13.12 -11.80
N ALA A 40 2.24 12.71 -12.90
CA ALA A 40 1.63 12.83 -14.23
C ALA A 40 0.85 11.54 -14.53
N ASP A 41 0.06 11.55 -15.61
CA ASP A 41 -0.58 10.36 -16.14
C ASP A 41 0.41 9.19 -16.26
N ASN A 42 -0.09 7.96 -16.08
CA ASN A 42 0.72 6.73 -16.14
C ASN A 42 1.79 6.63 -15.04
N THR A 43 1.54 7.23 -13.88
CA THR A 43 2.42 7.12 -12.70
C THR A 43 1.83 6.17 -11.66
N ILE A 44 2.70 5.33 -11.09
CA ILE A 44 2.41 4.61 -9.84
C ILE A 44 3.20 5.29 -8.73
N VAL A 45 2.51 5.75 -7.69
CA VAL A 45 3.11 6.14 -6.42
C VAL A 45 2.94 4.96 -5.46
N PHE A 46 4.04 4.34 -5.04
CA PHE A 46 4.02 3.15 -4.20
C PHE A 46 4.78 3.40 -2.89
N THR A 47 4.05 3.39 -1.78
CA THR A 47 4.58 3.60 -0.43
C THR A 47 4.46 2.33 0.40
N ASN A 48 5.51 2.00 1.16
CA ASN A 48 5.45 0.99 2.21
C ASN A 48 5.49 1.68 3.60
N PHE A 49 4.42 1.52 4.37
CA PHE A 49 4.30 2.01 5.75
C PHE A 49 4.85 0.99 6.73
N VAL A 50 6.18 0.95 6.87
CA VAL A 50 6.93 -0.15 7.51
C VAL A 50 6.80 -0.21 9.04
N ASP A 51 6.36 0.88 9.69
CA ASP A 51 6.38 1.00 11.15
C ASP A 51 5.43 0.00 11.83
N PHE A 52 4.30 -0.33 11.19
CA PHE A 52 3.38 -1.39 11.65
C PHE A 52 4.10 -2.71 11.91
N ASP A 53 5.02 -3.10 11.01
CA ASP A 53 5.78 -4.33 11.14
C ASP A 53 7.01 -4.15 12.05
N SER A 54 7.85 -3.18 11.72
CA SER A 54 9.20 -3.04 12.30
C SER A 54 9.24 -2.39 13.68
N SER A 55 8.32 -1.45 13.95
CA SER A 55 8.28 -0.70 15.21
C SER A 55 7.31 -1.33 16.21
N TYR A 56 6.23 -1.99 15.75
CA TYR A 56 5.17 -2.47 16.64
C TYR A 56 4.90 -3.97 16.56
N GLY A 57 4.72 -4.54 15.36
CA GLY A 57 4.40 -5.95 15.16
C GLY A 57 5.46 -6.89 15.70
N HIS A 58 6.69 -6.81 15.20
CA HIS A 58 7.81 -7.63 15.67
C HIS A 58 8.14 -7.43 17.16
N ARG A 59 7.78 -6.27 17.73
CA ARG A 59 7.99 -5.92 19.14
C ARG A 59 6.84 -6.31 20.05
N ARG A 60 5.75 -6.85 19.50
CA ARG A 60 4.53 -7.22 20.22
C ARG A 60 3.95 -6.07 21.04
N ASP A 61 4.03 -4.86 20.48
CA ASP A 61 3.50 -3.64 21.10
C ASP A 61 2.08 -3.37 20.59
N VAL A 62 1.09 -3.92 21.29
CA VAL A 62 -0.32 -3.76 20.94
C VAL A 62 -0.76 -2.29 21.00
N ALA A 63 -0.31 -1.55 22.00
CA ALA A 63 -0.72 -0.16 22.19
C ALA A 63 -0.13 0.75 21.11
N GLY A 64 1.15 0.56 20.79
CA GLY A 64 1.82 1.25 19.69
C GLY A 64 1.19 0.94 18.34
N TYR A 65 0.93 -0.34 18.04
CA TYR A 65 0.28 -0.73 16.79
C TYR A 65 -1.10 -0.07 16.65
N ALA A 66 -1.93 -0.12 17.69
CA ALA A 66 -3.26 0.49 17.68
C ALA A 66 -3.20 2.03 17.52
N ALA A 67 -2.24 2.69 18.18
CA ALA A 67 -2.04 4.13 18.04
C ALA A 67 -1.59 4.50 16.63
N GLU A 68 -0.68 3.72 16.03
CA GLU A 68 -0.22 3.93 14.65
C GLU A 68 -1.36 3.76 13.64
N LEU A 69 -2.23 2.76 13.84
CA LEU A 69 -3.41 2.54 12.99
C LEU A 69 -4.38 3.71 13.09
N ALA A 70 -4.64 4.21 14.31
CA ALA A 70 -5.48 5.37 14.51
C ALA A 70 -4.88 6.63 13.86
N LEU A 71 -3.57 6.84 13.97
CA LEU A 71 -2.87 7.94 13.30
C LEU A 71 -2.99 7.83 11.78
N PHE A 72 -2.77 6.65 11.21
CA PHE A 72 -2.97 6.41 9.77
C PHE A 72 -4.38 6.81 9.30
N ASP A 73 -5.40 6.37 10.04
CA ASP A 73 -6.80 6.68 9.72
C ASP A 73 -7.07 8.19 9.73
N THR A 74 -6.49 8.94 10.68
CA THR A 74 -6.66 10.41 10.73
C THR A 74 -6.05 11.13 9.53
N LEU A 75 -5.04 10.54 8.88
CA LEU A 75 -4.35 11.13 7.72
C LEU A 75 -5.06 10.81 6.40
N LEU A 76 -5.77 9.66 6.33
CA LEU A 76 -6.45 9.19 5.12
C LEU A 76 -7.33 10.22 4.40
N PRO A 77 -8.13 11.07 5.08
CA PRO A 77 -8.98 12.06 4.40
C PRO A 77 -8.21 12.99 3.46
N GLU A 78 -6.97 13.37 3.80
CA GLU A 78 -6.14 14.22 2.93
C GLU A 78 -5.73 13.50 1.65
N MET A 79 -5.38 12.21 1.74
CA MET A 79 -5.03 11.40 0.57
C MET A 79 -6.26 11.14 -0.31
N LEU A 80 -7.41 10.82 0.30
CA LEU A 80 -8.66 10.56 -0.44
C LEU A 80 -9.13 11.79 -1.24
N ALA A 81 -8.88 13.00 -0.72
CA ALA A 81 -9.23 14.25 -1.39
C ALA A 81 -8.37 14.56 -2.63
N LEU A 82 -7.22 13.89 -2.80
CA LEU A 82 -6.34 14.05 -3.95
C LEU A 82 -6.65 13.08 -5.10
N ILE A 83 -7.52 12.09 -4.90
CA ILE A 83 -7.81 11.08 -5.92
C ILE A 83 -8.79 11.66 -6.95
N GLU A 84 -8.34 11.84 -8.19
CA GLU A 84 -9.12 12.42 -9.27
C GLU A 84 -9.85 11.35 -10.12
N ASN A 85 -10.62 11.78 -11.12
CA ASN A 85 -11.43 10.90 -11.98
C ASN A 85 -10.63 9.85 -12.78
N GLY A 86 -9.33 10.07 -12.93
CA GLY A 86 -8.39 9.19 -13.61
C GLY A 86 -7.49 8.40 -12.67
N ASP A 87 -7.78 8.38 -11.37
CA ASP A 87 -6.95 7.75 -10.36
C ASP A 87 -7.65 6.59 -9.65
N VAL A 88 -6.84 5.68 -9.12
CA VAL A 88 -7.25 4.60 -8.24
C VAL A 88 -6.27 4.51 -7.08
N LEU A 89 -6.80 4.50 -5.86
CA LEU A 89 -6.08 4.22 -4.63
C LEU A 89 -6.32 2.75 -4.23
N ILE A 90 -5.23 2.03 -3.98
CA ILE A 90 -5.26 0.67 -3.44
C ILE A 90 -4.53 0.66 -2.09
N ILE A 91 -5.22 0.26 -1.03
CA ILE A 91 -4.64 0.08 0.31
C ILE A 91 -4.64 -1.41 0.63
N THR A 92 -3.48 -1.94 1.00
CA THR A 92 -3.31 -3.36 1.31
C THR A 92 -2.15 -3.63 2.26
N ALA A 93 -1.96 -4.89 2.63
CA ALA A 93 -0.81 -5.38 3.39
C ALA A 93 -0.13 -6.53 2.63
N ASP A 94 1.05 -6.95 3.04
CA ASP A 94 1.83 -8.04 2.43
C ASP A 94 1.88 -9.31 3.29
N HIS A 95 1.61 -9.18 4.59
CA HIS A 95 1.44 -10.29 5.53
C HIS A 95 0.77 -9.79 6.82
N GLY A 96 0.58 -10.70 7.79
CA GLY A 96 0.23 -10.35 9.16
C GLY A 96 1.48 -10.17 10.04
N CYS A 97 1.34 -9.42 11.12
CA CYS A 97 2.33 -9.30 12.18
C CYS A 97 1.63 -9.04 13.52
N ASP A 98 0.80 -10.00 13.96
CA ASP A 98 -0.08 -9.87 15.13
C ASP A 98 0.73 -9.52 16.41
N PRO A 99 0.52 -8.32 17.01
CA PRO A 99 1.29 -7.90 18.18
C PRO A 99 0.92 -8.67 19.45
N THR A 100 -0.07 -9.55 19.43
CA THR A 100 -0.44 -10.43 20.55
C THR A 100 0.11 -11.85 20.40
N TRP A 101 0.70 -12.19 19.25
CA TRP A 101 1.18 -13.52 18.95
C TRP A 101 2.46 -13.88 19.72
N PRO A 102 2.66 -15.14 20.14
CA PRO A 102 3.92 -15.56 20.74
C PRO A 102 5.12 -15.43 19.78
N GLY A 103 6.32 -15.28 20.35
CA GLY A 103 7.55 -15.06 19.57
C GLY A 103 7.60 -13.68 18.93
N THR A 104 8.42 -13.51 17.90
CA THR A 104 8.65 -12.20 17.26
C THR A 104 8.53 -12.26 15.74
N ASP A 105 8.11 -13.38 15.15
CA ASP A 105 8.03 -13.53 13.69
C ASP A 105 6.66 -13.10 13.14
N HIS A 106 6.58 -12.97 11.81
CA HIS A 106 5.34 -12.69 11.08
C HIS A 106 4.28 -13.76 11.29
N THR A 107 3.03 -13.39 11.03
CA THR A 107 1.87 -14.29 11.11
C THR A 107 1.25 -14.49 9.73
N ARG A 108 0.82 -15.73 9.45
CA ARG A 108 0.19 -16.08 8.17
C ARG A 108 -1.29 -15.71 8.20
N GLU A 109 -1.60 -14.51 7.74
CA GLU A 109 -2.96 -13.95 7.76
C GLU A 109 -3.47 -13.61 6.36
N ASN A 110 -4.80 -13.51 6.24
CA ASN A 110 -5.42 -12.86 5.09
C ASN A 110 -5.20 -11.35 5.21
N ILE A 111 -4.79 -10.71 4.13
CA ILE A 111 -4.63 -9.25 4.06
C ILE A 111 -5.95 -8.57 3.69
N LEU A 112 -6.08 -7.30 4.05
CA LEU A 112 -7.14 -6.43 3.55
C LEU A 112 -6.76 -5.87 2.17
N ILE A 113 -7.74 -5.70 1.29
CA ILE A 113 -7.62 -4.89 0.08
C ILE A 113 -8.80 -3.93 0.04
N LEU A 114 -8.49 -2.63 0.01
CA LEU A 114 -9.44 -1.56 -0.25
C LEU A 114 -9.08 -0.89 -1.56
N ILE A 115 -10.06 -0.71 -2.44
CA ILE A 115 -9.90 0.00 -3.71
C ILE A 115 -10.85 1.18 -3.69
N TYR A 116 -10.31 2.37 -3.93
CA TYR A 116 -11.05 3.62 -3.92
C TYR A 116 -10.73 4.44 -5.17
N GLY A 117 -11.74 5.10 -5.72
CA GLY A 117 -11.58 6.04 -6.82
C GLY A 117 -12.94 6.41 -7.42
N PRO A 118 -13.07 7.57 -8.09
CA PRO A 118 -14.35 8.06 -8.60
C PRO A 118 -15.05 7.11 -9.59
N LYS A 119 -14.27 6.29 -10.32
CA LYS A 119 -14.78 5.29 -11.28
C LYS A 119 -14.86 3.87 -10.73
N VAL A 120 -14.43 3.66 -9.49
CA VAL A 120 -14.48 2.34 -8.85
C VAL A 120 -15.93 2.04 -8.47
N LYS A 121 -16.46 0.92 -8.95
CA LYS A 121 -17.83 0.50 -8.61
C LYS A 121 -17.88 0.08 -7.14
N PRO A 122 -18.78 0.65 -6.32
CA PRO A 122 -18.95 0.22 -4.94
C PRO A 122 -19.37 -1.25 -4.86
N GLY A 123 -18.75 -2.02 -3.97
CA GLY A 123 -19.06 -3.43 -3.81
C GLY A 123 -18.04 -4.17 -2.95
N LYS A 124 -18.24 -5.49 -2.84
CA LYS A 124 -17.31 -6.40 -2.19
C LYS A 124 -16.61 -7.22 -3.27
N LEU A 125 -15.29 -7.28 -3.23
CA LEU A 125 -14.49 -8.14 -4.12
C LEU A 125 -14.62 -9.63 -3.79
N GLY A 126 -14.98 -9.95 -2.54
CA GLY A 126 -14.93 -11.31 -2.03
C GLY A 126 -13.50 -11.73 -1.69
N HIS A 127 -13.28 -13.03 -1.54
CA HIS A 127 -11.96 -13.58 -1.23
C HIS A 127 -11.14 -13.77 -2.51
N LEU A 128 -9.94 -13.18 -2.52
CA LEU A 128 -8.97 -13.32 -3.60
C LEU A 128 -8.01 -14.49 -3.34
N GLN A 129 -7.60 -15.17 -4.40
CA GLN A 129 -6.75 -16.36 -4.29
C GLN A 129 -5.26 -16.02 -4.19
N THR A 130 -4.85 -14.83 -4.65
CA THR A 130 -3.45 -14.40 -4.66
C THR A 130 -3.32 -12.89 -4.63
N PHE A 131 -2.23 -12.39 -4.05
CA PHE A 131 -1.89 -10.96 -4.10
C PHE A 131 -1.57 -10.50 -5.53
N SER A 132 -1.21 -11.44 -6.41
CA SER A 132 -0.98 -11.16 -7.83
C SER A 132 -2.20 -10.58 -8.54
N ASP A 133 -3.41 -10.74 -7.99
CA ASP A 133 -4.63 -10.12 -8.54
C ASP A 133 -4.51 -8.58 -8.53
N ILE A 134 -3.83 -8.00 -7.53
CA ILE A 134 -3.53 -6.56 -7.49
C ILE A 134 -2.62 -6.18 -8.66
N GLY A 135 -1.51 -6.92 -8.84
CA GLY A 135 -0.56 -6.67 -9.93
C GLY A 135 -1.18 -6.82 -11.32
N GLN A 136 -2.01 -7.84 -11.52
CA GLN A 136 -2.74 -8.05 -12.78
C GLN A 136 -3.75 -6.92 -13.05
N THR A 137 -4.43 -6.43 -12.01
CA THR A 137 -5.36 -5.29 -12.12
C THR A 137 -4.62 -4.00 -12.48
N VAL A 138 -3.47 -3.74 -11.83
CA VAL A 138 -2.61 -2.60 -12.15
C VAL A 138 -2.07 -2.69 -13.57
N ALA A 139 -1.64 -3.87 -14.02
CA ALA A 139 -1.19 -4.07 -15.40
C ALA A 139 -2.30 -3.74 -16.41
N GLN A 140 -3.52 -4.21 -16.17
CA GLN A 140 -4.66 -3.88 -17.03
C GLN A 140 -5.01 -2.38 -16.98
N TYR A 141 -4.94 -1.75 -15.81
CA TYR A 141 -5.24 -0.34 -15.62
C TYR A 141 -4.37 0.56 -16.53
N PHE A 142 -3.09 0.20 -16.68
CA PHE A 142 -2.13 0.91 -17.54
C PHE A 142 -2.04 0.36 -18.97
N ASP A 143 -2.98 -0.50 -19.38
CA ASP A 143 -3.00 -1.14 -20.71
C ASP A 143 -1.67 -1.87 -21.05
N LEU A 144 -1.10 -2.54 -20.05
CA LEU A 144 0.14 -3.32 -20.19
C LEU A 144 -0.16 -4.79 -20.52
N SER A 145 0.88 -5.51 -20.94
CA SER A 145 0.78 -6.96 -21.18
C SER A 145 0.34 -7.71 -19.90
N PRO A 146 -0.50 -8.75 -20.01
CA PRO A 146 -0.91 -9.55 -18.86
C PRO A 146 0.28 -10.15 -18.09
N MET A 147 0.12 -10.27 -16.78
CA MET A 147 1.08 -10.94 -15.90
C MET A 147 0.90 -12.45 -15.97
N ALA A 148 1.94 -13.21 -15.60
CA ALA A 148 1.86 -14.67 -15.57
C ALA A 148 0.91 -15.22 -14.47
N TYR A 149 0.62 -14.41 -13.45
CA TYR A 149 -0.19 -14.78 -12.30
C TYR A 149 -1.21 -13.69 -11.96
N GLY A 150 -2.30 -14.13 -11.34
CA GLY A 150 -3.39 -13.25 -10.90
C GLY A 150 -4.50 -13.10 -11.93
N LYS A 151 -5.62 -12.54 -11.48
CA LYS A 151 -6.78 -12.17 -12.28
C LYS A 151 -7.12 -10.71 -11.98
N THR A 152 -7.61 -10.00 -12.98
CA THR A 152 -8.14 -8.65 -12.80
C THR A 152 -9.36 -8.67 -11.87
N LEU A 153 -9.41 -7.69 -10.98
CA LEU A 153 -10.50 -7.41 -10.04
C LEU A 153 -11.69 -6.67 -10.66
#